data_AF-A0A0C3FFS8-F1
#
_entry.id   AF-A0A0C3FFS8-F1
#
_cell.length_a   1.000
_cell.length_b   1.000
_cell.length_c   1.000
_cell.angle_alpha   90.00
_cell.angle_beta   90.00
_cell.angle_gamma   90.00
#
_symmetry.space_group_name_H-M   'P 1'
#
loop_
_entity.id
_entity.type
_entity.pdbx_description
1 polymer ?
#
loop_
_entity_poly.entity_id
_entity_poly.type
_entity_poly.pdbx_seq_one_letter_code
_entity_poly.pdbx_strand_id
1 'polypeptide(L)'
;MEQAVLTTANPQVLQASQLRERKLYKENIGQKRKIKSLEKGQVKRRRGTVTSEHDEEIKDIARKFAIMGEPWLDDASFKQERPAMSADSSERYKSTQRIAEGIIAELYDAVPTKLLGMLQNENHFKDLFIHQVNQQRSSTVLRIKREIAPLIFGGNASRFAANYDRESEAEFQKLLKFDTSSHKYPKLAPILYPDLKKNAKKLFRCLILVKILKGTLWGPSSVESNASSRVRPKTVGHKWNIKQSKISPGSIAFAAIVARFVVLPDTEFGPVGDRTKIKYRDDFNEYKKILIEKKNSKSIRSLFSWYNTALLDNHGEDTQPQDDGSDKDDNEIQDALDQLDGSEDGDEQASGDHSGSESGGN
;
A
#
# COMPACT_ATOMS: atom_id res chain seq x y z
N MET A 1 48.42 51.96 -19.89
CA MET A 1 47.49 51.50 -20.95
C MET A 1 47.85 50.07 -21.28
N GLU A 2 47.22 49.11 -20.60
CA GLU A 2 47.32 47.68 -20.89
C GLU A 2 46.53 47.37 -22.15
N GLN A 3 47.14 46.66 -23.11
CA GLN A 3 46.42 45.99 -24.19
C GLN A 3 46.45 44.48 -23.96
N ALA A 4 45.25 43.92 -23.93
CA ALA A 4 44.94 42.52 -23.69
C ALA A 4 45.33 41.64 -24.90
N VAL A 5 46.10 40.58 -24.63
CA VAL A 5 46.34 39.48 -25.57
C VAL A 5 45.22 38.46 -25.40
N LEU A 6 44.23 38.49 -26.30
CA LEU A 6 43.20 37.46 -26.41
C LEU A 6 43.72 36.32 -27.28
N THR A 7 44.11 35.21 -26.65
CA THR A 7 44.52 33.97 -27.28
C THR A 7 43.29 33.23 -27.83
N THR A 8 43.04 33.35 -29.13
CA THR A 8 41.98 32.60 -29.84
C THR A 8 42.41 31.13 -30.04
N ALA A 9 41.68 30.20 -29.41
CA ALA A 9 41.92 28.77 -29.53
C ALA A 9 41.63 28.26 -30.96
N ASN A 10 42.59 27.50 -31.52
CA ASN A 10 42.53 26.95 -32.87
C ASN A 10 41.32 25.98 -33.05
N PRO A 11 40.39 26.27 -33.98
CA PRO A 11 39.15 25.48 -34.18
C PRO A 11 39.40 23.98 -34.48
N GLN A 12 40.51 23.64 -35.13
CA GLN A 12 40.84 22.25 -35.45
C GLN A 12 41.21 21.44 -34.20
N VAL A 13 41.85 22.08 -33.22
CA VAL A 13 42.22 21.46 -31.93
C VAL A 13 40.95 21.21 -31.09
N LEU A 14 40.00 22.15 -31.12
CA LEU A 14 38.73 22.03 -30.42
C LEU A 14 37.88 20.87 -30.96
N GLN A 15 37.82 20.71 -32.29
CA GLN A 15 37.05 19.66 -32.94
C GLN A 15 37.65 18.26 -32.69
N ALA A 16 38.98 18.14 -32.68
CA ALA A 16 39.68 16.91 -32.33
C ALA A 16 39.44 16.51 -30.85
N SER A 17 39.41 17.49 -29.94
CA SER A 17 39.11 17.26 -28.52
C SER A 17 37.69 16.74 -28.30
N GLN A 18 36.69 17.38 -28.91
CA GLN A 18 35.29 16.96 -28.81
C GLN A 18 35.05 15.55 -29.38
N LEU A 19 35.74 15.19 -30.45
CA LEU A 19 35.66 13.85 -31.03
C LEU A 19 36.25 12.78 -30.09
N ARG A 20 37.34 13.12 -29.39
CA ARG A 20 37.99 12.24 -28.41
C ARG A 20 37.12 12.03 -27.17
N GLU A 21 36.49 13.09 -26.65
CA GLU A 21 35.54 13.00 -25.54
C GLU A 21 34.34 12.13 -25.87
N ARG A 22 33.76 12.28 -27.08
CA ARG A 22 32.65 11.41 -27.53
C ARG A 22 33.05 9.94 -27.62
N LYS A 23 34.29 9.64 -28.05
CA LYS A 23 34.80 8.26 -28.08
C LYS A 23 34.98 7.72 -26.66
N LEU A 24 35.60 8.48 -25.76
CA LEU A 24 35.76 8.10 -24.35
C LEU A 24 34.41 7.87 -23.65
N TYR A 25 33.42 8.71 -23.94
CA TYR A 25 32.08 8.58 -23.36
C TYR A 25 31.39 7.28 -23.80
N LYS A 26 31.46 6.95 -25.10
CA LYS A 26 30.92 5.69 -25.63
C LYS A 26 31.63 4.47 -25.04
N GLU A 27 32.93 4.53 -24.88
CA GLU A 27 33.73 3.45 -24.30
C GLU A 27 33.41 3.25 -22.81
N ASN A 28 33.29 4.34 -22.04
CA ASN A 28 32.84 4.29 -20.65
C ASN A 28 31.44 3.66 -20.50
N ILE A 29 30.50 3.97 -21.41
CA ILE A 29 29.19 3.31 -21.42
C ILE A 29 29.32 1.81 -21.68
N GLY A 30 30.19 1.41 -22.62
CA GLY A 30 30.49 0.00 -22.91
C GLY A 30 31.09 -0.74 -21.71
N GLN A 31 32.07 -0.12 -21.05
CA GLN A 31 32.71 -0.65 -19.85
C GLN A 31 31.72 -0.76 -18.67
N LYS A 32 30.89 0.25 -18.42
CA LYS A 32 29.82 0.19 -17.39
C LYS A 32 28.82 -0.93 -17.66
N ARG A 33 28.45 -1.16 -18.93
CA ARG A 33 27.58 -2.29 -19.32
C ARG A 33 28.25 -3.64 -19.06
N LYS A 34 29.56 -3.75 -19.34
CA LYS A 34 30.34 -4.97 -19.13
C LYS A 34 30.55 -5.28 -17.65
N ILE A 35 30.84 -4.27 -16.83
CA ILE A 35 30.89 -4.38 -15.35
C ILE A 35 29.54 -4.89 -14.82
N LYS A 36 28.43 -4.26 -15.21
CA LYS A 36 27.09 -4.70 -14.80
C LYS A 36 26.74 -6.13 -15.24
N SER A 37 27.26 -6.57 -16.39
CA SER A 37 27.12 -7.95 -16.88
C SER A 37 27.96 -8.94 -16.07
N LEU A 38 29.19 -8.57 -15.72
CA LEU A 38 30.10 -9.38 -14.92
C LEU A 38 29.62 -9.50 -13.48
N GLU A 39 29.11 -8.41 -12.88
CA GLU A 39 28.44 -8.42 -11.57
C GLU A 39 27.23 -9.35 -11.58
N LYS A 40 26.36 -9.27 -12.61
CA LYS A 40 25.23 -10.21 -12.76
C LYS A 40 25.70 -11.66 -12.90
N GLY A 41 26.79 -11.91 -13.62
CA GLY A 41 27.39 -13.23 -13.77
C GLY A 41 27.99 -13.79 -12.48
N GLN A 42 28.66 -12.95 -11.68
CA GLN A 42 29.19 -13.31 -10.37
C GLN A 42 28.08 -13.56 -9.34
N VAL A 43 27.01 -12.75 -9.36
CA VAL A 43 25.80 -13.00 -8.56
C VAL A 43 25.14 -14.33 -8.95
N LYS A 44 25.13 -14.68 -10.24
CA LYS A 44 24.58 -15.95 -10.71
C LYS A 44 25.46 -17.16 -10.32
N ARG A 45 26.79 -17.02 -10.34
CA ARG A 45 27.75 -18.04 -9.87
C ARG A 45 27.71 -18.24 -8.35
N ARG A 46 27.43 -17.19 -7.57
CA ARG A 46 27.18 -17.31 -6.11
C ARG A 46 25.81 -17.93 -5.78
N ARG A 47 24.85 -17.91 -6.70
CA ARG A 47 23.50 -18.50 -6.54
C ARG A 47 23.42 -20.00 -6.75
N GLY A 48 24.56 -20.68 -6.95
CA GLY A 48 24.66 -22.14 -6.93
C GLY A 48 24.70 -22.74 -5.53
N THR A 49 24.24 -22.01 -4.51
CA THR A 49 24.04 -22.57 -3.17
C THR A 49 22.84 -23.50 -3.21
N VAL A 50 23.00 -24.70 -2.67
CA VAL A 50 21.91 -25.64 -2.36
C VAL A 50 20.76 -24.84 -1.75
N THR A 51 19.69 -24.63 -2.51
CA THR A 51 18.47 -24.00 -1.99
C THR A 51 17.94 -24.93 -0.91
N SER A 52 17.69 -24.41 0.30
CA SER A 52 17.02 -25.19 1.34
C SER A 52 15.68 -25.68 0.78
N GLU A 53 15.27 -26.89 1.14
CA GLU A 53 14.00 -27.51 0.73
C GLU A 53 12.81 -26.56 0.96
N HIS A 54 12.92 -25.66 1.95
CA HIS A 54 11.86 -24.73 2.34
C HIS A 54 11.96 -23.34 1.70
N ASP A 55 12.99 -23.04 0.89
CA ASP A 55 13.24 -21.69 0.38
C ASP A 55 12.06 -21.12 -0.42
N GLU A 56 11.43 -21.91 -1.29
CA GLU A 56 10.29 -21.42 -2.08
C GLU A 56 9.05 -21.17 -1.23
N GLU A 57 8.80 -21.99 -0.21
CA GLU A 57 7.71 -21.78 0.73
C GLU A 57 7.93 -20.51 1.56
N ILE A 58 9.15 -20.30 2.07
CA ILE A 58 9.56 -19.08 2.79
C ILE A 58 9.36 -17.85 1.91
N LYS A 59 9.82 -17.93 0.65
CA LYS A 59 9.65 -16.82 -0.31
C LYS A 59 8.17 -16.49 -0.52
N ASP A 60 7.32 -17.49 -0.66
CA ASP A 60 5.89 -17.26 -0.90
C ASP A 60 5.15 -16.69 0.33
N ILE A 61 5.50 -17.14 1.54
CA ILE A 61 4.98 -16.56 2.78
C ILE A 61 5.43 -15.10 2.89
N ALA A 62 6.71 -14.80 2.66
CA ALA A 62 7.27 -13.45 2.72
C ALA A 62 6.61 -12.49 1.72
N ARG A 63 6.38 -12.95 0.48
CA ARG A 63 5.66 -12.15 -0.53
C ARG A 63 4.22 -11.86 -0.12
N LYS A 64 3.51 -12.87 0.41
CA LYS A 64 2.16 -12.66 0.94
C LYS A 64 2.16 -11.67 2.10
N PHE A 65 3.12 -11.83 3.02
CA PHE A 65 3.28 -10.98 4.19
C PHE A 65 3.52 -9.51 3.82
N ALA A 66 4.27 -9.23 2.75
CA ALA A 66 4.53 -7.87 2.27
C ALA A 66 3.26 -7.07 1.89
N ILE A 67 2.20 -7.77 1.47
CA ILE A 67 0.96 -7.16 1.00
C ILE A 67 -0.15 -7.29 2.04
N MET A 68 -0.24 -8.45 2.69
CA MET A 68 -1.31 -8.77 3.63
C MET A 68 -0.96 -8.43 5.08
N GLY A 69 0.33 -8.37 5.41
CA GLY A 69 0.81 -8.17 6.77
C GLY A 69 1.49 -6.83 6.93
N GLU A 70 2.81 -6.80 6.70
CA GLU A 70 3.68 -5.65 6.88
C GLU A 70 4.54 -5.40 5.63
N PRO A 71 4.43 -4.23 4.98
CA PRO A 71 5.26 -3.90 3.84
C PRO A 71 6.71 -3.56 4.24
N TRP A 72 6.97 -3.14 5.47
CA TRP A 72 8.32 -2.86 5.99
C TRP A 72 8.60 -3.71 7.21
N LEU A 73 9.71 -4.43 7.18
CA LEU A 73 10.11 -5.36 8.22
C LEU A 73 11.55 -5.10 8.63
N ASP A 74 11.80 -5.08 9.93
CA ASP A 74 13.12 -4.85 10.50
C ASP A 74 13.79 -6.18 10.87
N ASP A 75 15.13 -6.21 10.76
CA ASP A 75 15.93 -7.37 11.17
C ASP A 75 15.66 -7.82 12.62
N ALA A 76 15.35 -6.86 13.50
CA ALA A 76 15.05 -7.10 14.91
C ALA A 76 13.75 -7.89 15.15
N SER A 77 12.87 -8.02 14.14
CA SER A 77 11.64 -8.81 14.26
C SER A 77 11.87 -10.33 14.19
N PHE A 78 13.09 -10.78 13.90
CA PHE A 78 13.44 -12.19 13.77
C PHE A 78 14.26 -12.66 14.96
N LYS A 79 14.32 -13.98 15.15
CA LYS A 79 15.03 -14.59 16.28
C LYS A 79 14.54 -14.12 17.65
N GLN A 80 13.27 -13.75 17.70
CA GLN A 80 12.55 -13.41 18.91
C GLN A 80 11.64 -14.59 19.27
N GLU A 81 11.30 -14.71 20.55
CA GLU A 81 10.23 -15.61 20.96
C GLU A 81 8.86 -15.04 20.56
N ARG A 82 7.84 -15.91 20.48
CA ARG A 82 6.48 -15.48 20.21
C ARG A 82 5.98 -14.63 21.38
N PRO A 83 5.58 -13.36 21.16
CA PRO A 83 5.01 -12.54 22.22
C PRO A 83 3.69 -13.13 22.71
N ALA A 84 3.35 -12.86 23.98
CA ALA A 84 2.05 -13.24 24.54
C ALA A 84 0.88 -12.44 23.91
N MET A 85 1.17 -11.27 23.34
CA MET A 85 0.19 -10.44 22.65
C MET A 85 -0.24 -11.08 21.33
N SER A 86 -1.55 -11.06 21.04
CA SER A 86 -2.07 -11.39 19.71
C SER A 86 -1.70 -10.33 18.67
N ALA A 87 -1.44 -10.75 17.43
CA ALA A 87 -1.10 -9.85 16.31
C ALA A 87 -2.18 -8.80 16.01
N ASP A 88 -3.45 -9.11 16.34
CA ASP A 88 -4.64 -8.30 16.14
C ASP A 88 -5.12 -7.59 17.42
N SER A 89 -4.27 -7.49 18.43
CA SER A 89 -4.55 -6.73 19.65
C SER A 89 -4.38 -5.23 19.40
N SER A 90 -5.33 -4.42 19.90
CA SER A 90 -5.22 -2.96 19.91
C SER A 90 -4.03 -2.47 20.75
N GLU A 91 -3.65 -3.24 21.77
CA GLU A 91 -2.50 -2.96 22.65
C GLU A 91 -1.19 -2.79 21.88
N ARG A 92 -1.10 -3.38 20.68
CA ARG A 92 0.02 -3.24 19.74
C ARG A 92 0.39 -1.79 19.47
N TYR A 93 -0.56 -0.86 19.45
CA TYR A 93 -0.32 0.52 19.03
C TYR A 93 -0.10 1.51 20.18
N LYS A 94 0.08 1.02 21.42
CA LYS A 94 0.33 1.88 22.60
C LYS A 94 1.77 2.41 22.68
N SER A 95 2.73 1.73 22.04
CA SER A 95 4.13 2.18 21.99
C SER A 95 4.88 1.55 20.82
N THR A 96 6.04 2.09 20.46
CA THR A 96 6.92 1.51 19.43
C THR A 96 7.33 0.07 19.75
N GLN A 97 7.57 -0.23 21.03
CA GLN A 97 7.89 -1.59 21.48
C GLN A 97 6.71 -2.54 21.23
N ARG A 98 5.49 -2.14 21.58
CA ARG A 98 4.29 -2.96 21.33
C ARG A 98 4.03 -3.14 19.84
N ILE A 99 4.37 -2.16 18.99
CA ILE A 99 4.27 -2.32 17.54
C ILE A 99 5.21 -3.43 17.08
N ALA A 100 6.46 -3.44 17.56
CA ALA A 100 7.44 -4.47 17.25
C ALA A 100 6.96 -5.86 17.71
N GLU A 101 6.44 -5.98 18.94
CA GLU A 101 5.84 -7.23 19.45
C GLU A 101 4.69 -7.70 18.56
N GLY A 102 3.79 -6.81 18.15
CA GLY A 102 2.70 -7.19 17.26
C GLY A 102 3.15 -7.61 15.86
N ILE A 103 4.23 -7.02 15.32
CA ILE A 103 4.86 -7.48 14.07
C ILE A 103 5.40 -8.91 14.24
N ILE A 104 6.08 -9.19 15.36
CA ILE A 104 6.61 -10.52 15.66
C ILE A 104 5.44 -11.51 15.78
N ALA A 105 4.38 -11.19 16.52
CA ALA A 105 3.19 -12.04 16.63
C ALA A 105 2.59 -12.35 15.24
N GLU A 106 2.52 -11.35 14.36
CA GLU A 106 2.00 -11.53 12.99
C GLU A 106 2.91 -12.40 12.11
N LEU A 107 4.24 -12.33 12.28
CA LEU A 107 5.17 -13.27 11.65
C LEU A 107 4.90 -14.70 12.10
N TYR A 108 4.69 -14.92 13.40
CA TYR A 108 4.35 -16.24 13.95
C TYR A 108 3.01 -16.77 13.44
N ASP A 109 2.03 -15.91 13.17
CA ASP A 109 0.75 -16.30 12.58
C ASP A 109 0.86 -16.58 11.07
N ALA A 110 1.78 -15.91 10.37
CA ALA A 110 2.00 -16.08 8.95
C ALA A 110 2.86 -17.32 8.61
N VAL A 111 3.79 -17.69 9.49
CA VAL A 111 4.75 -18.78 9.27
C VAL A 111 4.20 -20.10 9.80
N PRO A 112 4.10 -21.17 8.98
CA PRO A 112 3.67 -22.49 9.43
C PRO A 112 4.55 -23.05 10.56
N THR A 113 3.95 -23.81 11.48
CA THR A 113 4.63 -24.37 12.67
C THR A 113 5.95 -25.07 12.36
N LYS A 114 6.01 -25.84 11.26
CA LYS A 114 7.21 -26.56 10.82
C LYS A 114 8.42 -25.66 10.53
N LEU A 115 8.19 -24.38 10.22
CA LEU A 115 9.24 -23.41 9.89
C LEU A 115 9.58 -22.48 11.08
N LEU A 116 8.87 -22.57 12.21
CA LEU A 116 9.11 -21.68 13.36
C LEU A 116 10.50 -21.86 13.97
N GLY A 117 11.03 -23.08 13.96
CA GLY A 117 12.41 -23.34 14.38
C GLY A 117 13.43 -22.55 13.53
N MET A 118 13.19 -22.43 12.22
CA MET A 118 14.05 -21.65 11.31
C MET A 118 13.88 -20.14 11.56
N LEU A 119 12.64 -19.67 11.73
CA LEU A 119 12.32 -18.26 12.07
C LEU A 119 13.08 -17.78 13.32
N GLN A 120 13.20 -18.65 14.33
CA GLN A 120 13.83 -18.35 15.62
C GLN A 120 15.36 -18.42 15.60
N ASN A 121 15.95 -19.27 14.76
CA ASN A 121 17.37 -19.62 14.91
C ASN A 121 18.23 -19.24 13.70
N GLU A 122 17.66 -19.18 12.49
CA GLU A 122 18.44 -19.12 11.25
C GLU A 122 18.54 -17.72 10.66
N ASN A 123 19.78 -17.28 10.38
CA ASN A 123 20.02 -16.04 9.64
C ASN A 123 19.51 -16.13 8.19
N HIS A 124 19.66 -17.30 7.56
CA HIS A 124 19.20 -17.52 6.19
C HIS A 124 17.69 -17.29 6.04
N PHE A 125 16.88 -17.80 6.98
CA PHE A 125 15.44 -17.54 7.01
C PHE A 125 15.15 -16.04 7.05
N LYS A 126 15.76 -15.31 8.01
CA LYS A 126 15.61 -13.86 8.17
C LYS A 126 15.97 -13.12 6.88
N ASP A 127 17.17 -13.33 6.37
CA ASP A 127 17.71 -12.61 5.21
C ASP A 127 16.86 -12.88 3.96
N LEU A 128 16.46 -14.14 3.75
CA LEU A 128 15.59 -14.52 2.63
C LEU A 128 14.20 -13.88 2.76
N PHE A 129 13.60 -13.92 3.95
CA PHE A 129 12.26 -13.39 4.19
C PHE A 129 12.23 -11.87 3.98
N ILE A 130 13.15 -11.12 4.61
CA ILE A 130 13.25 -9.65 4.45
C ILE A 130 13.54 -9.28 3.00
N HIS A 131 14.44 -10.01 2.33
CA HIS A 131 14.72 -9.78 0.92
C HIS A 131 13.47 -9.93 0.06
N GLN A 132 12.66 -10.97 0.30
CA GLN A 132 11.43 -11.19 -0.46
C GLN A 132 10.32 -10.20 -0.12
N VAL A 133 10.19 -9.76 1.14
CA VAL A 133 9.25 -8.68 1.50
C VAL A 133 9.58 -7.41 0.72
N ASN A 134 10.85 -6.99 0.74
CA ASN A 134 11.32 -5.81 0.01
C ASN A 134 11.16 -5.95 -1.52
N GLN A 135 11.50 -7.12 -2.06
CA GLN A 135 11.33 -7.41 -3.49
C GLN A 135 9.85 -7.38 -3.89
N GLN A 136 8.96 -7.97 -3.08
CA GLN A 136 7.54 -8.00 -3.38
C GLN A 136 6.93 -6.61 -3.31
N ARG A 137 7.25 -5.82 -2.28
CA ARG A 137 6.77 -4.43 -2.14
C ARG A 137 7.13 -3.61 -3.36
N SER A 138 8.43 -3.56 -3.70
CA SER A 138 8.95 -2.75 -4.81
C SER A 138 8.39 -3.19 -6.17
N SER A 139 8.36 -4.49 -6.45
CA SER A 139 7.80 -5.02 -7.71
C SER A 139 6.29 -4.79 -7.82
N THR A 140 5.55 -4.93 -6.73
CA THR A 140 4.09 -4.67 -6.70
C THR A 140 3.79 -3.22 -6.99
N VAL A 141 4.48 -2.28 -6.33
CA VAL A 141 4.28 -0.84 -6.57
C VAL A 141 4.66 -0.45 -7.99
N LEU A 142 5.75 -0.99 -8.54
CA LEU A 142 6.12 -0.76 -9.93
C LEU A 142 5.05 -1.25 -10.90
N ARG A 143 4.50 -2.45 -10.66
CA ARG A 143 3.41 -3.01 -11.46
C ARG A 143 2.15 -2.16 -11.34
N ILE A 144 1.82 -1.70 -10.13
CA ILE A 144 0.68 -0.79 -9.92
C ILE A 144 0.84 0.46 -10.76
N LYS A 145 2.00 1.15 -10.68
CA LYS A 145 2.25 2.38 -11.46
C LYS A 145 2.18 2.16 -12.98
N ARG A 146 2.61 0.99 -13.48
CA ARG A 146 2.67 0.72 -14.92
C ARG A 146 1.39 0.18 -15.53
N GLU A 147 0.65 -0.64 -14.79
CA GLU A 147 -0.42 -1.47 -15.35
C GLU A 147 -1.78 -1.24 -14.69
N ILE A 148 -1.83 -0.80 -13.42
CA ILE A 148 -3.08 -0.66 -12.67
C ILE A 148 -3.50 0.80 -12.53
N ALA A 149 -2.57 1.69 -12.18
CA ALA A 149 -2.81 3.11 -12.02
C ALA A 149 -3.39 3.77 -13.29
N PRO A 150 -2.90 3.45 -14.51
CA PRO A 150 -3.53 3.98 -15.74
C PRO A 150 -4.99 3.55 -15.90
N LEU A 151 -5.38 2.36 -15.42
CA LEU A 151 -6.75 1.86 -15.48
C LEU A 151 -7.67 2.53 -14.45
N ILE A 152 -7.11 2.96 -13.31
CA ILE A 152 -7.86 3.56 -12.21
C ILE A 152 -8.01 5.07 -12.38
N PHE A 153 -6.90 5.74 -12.71
CA PHE A 153 -6.81 7.20 -12.75
C PHE A 153 -6.80 7.76 -14.17
N GLY A 154 -6.84 6.89 -15.19
CA GLY A 154 -6.76 7.28 -16.60
C GLY A 154 -5.37 7.73 -17.05
N GLY A 155 -5.24 7.92 -18.36
CA GLY A 155 -3.99 8.28 -19.01
C GLY A 155 -3.05 7.08 -19.25
N ASN A 156 -1.75 7.34 -19.38
CA ASN A 156 -0.76 6.31 -19.69
C ASN A 156 0.25 6.11 -18.54
N ALA A 157 1.01 5.03 -18.58
CA ALA A 157 1.99 4.66 -17.54
C ALA A 157 3.06 5.74 -17.27
N SER A 158 3.34 6.63 -18.22
CA SER A 158 4.36 7.68 -18.05
C SER A 158 3.93 8.77 -17.07
N ARG A 159 2.61 8.97 -16.87
CA ARG A 159 2.05 9.88 -15.84
C ARG A 159 2.41 9.47 -14.42
N PHE A 160 2.70 8.18 -14.23
CA PHE A 160 3.13 7.63 -12.95
C PHE A 160 4.64 7.36 -12.93
N ALA A 161 5.42 7.80 -13.91
CA ALA A 161 6.86 7.62 -13.87
C ALA A 161 7.50 8.43 -12.72
N ALA A 162 8.67 8.01 -12.25
CA ALA A 162 9.37 8.68 -11.15
C ALA A 162 9.72 10.15 -11.47
N ASN A 163 9.98 10.45 -12.74
CA ASN A 163 10.34 11.79 -13.21
C ASN A 163 9.14 12.62 -13.69
N TYR A 164 7.91 12.12 -13.55
CA TYR A 164 6.71 12.88 -13.91
C TYR A 164 6.36 13.85 -12.78
N ASP A 165 6.02 15.09 -13.15
CA ASP A 165 5.57 16.09 -12.18
C ASP A 165 4.10 15.84 -11.81
N ARG A 166 3.89 14.97 -10.82
CA ARG A 166 2.55 14.68 -10.29
C ARG A 166 2.01 15.81 -9.41
N GLU A 167 2.85 16.75 -8.99
CA GLU A 167 2.45 17.87 -8.14
C GLU A 167 1.62 18.89 -8.91
N SER A 168 1.95 19.12 -10.18
CA SER A 168 1.20 20.02 -11.07
C SER A 168 -0.16 19.48 -11.54
N GLU A 169 -0.47 18.21 -11.28
CA GLU A 169 -1.72 17.59 -11.72
C GLU A 169 -2.88 17.95 -10.79
N ALA A 170 -3.75 18.85 -11.24
CA ALA A 170 -4.91 19.30 -10.46
C ALA A 170 -5.82 18.14 -10.02
N GLU A 171 -6.00 17.11 -10.86
CA GLU A 171 -6.79 15.93 -10.49
C GLU A 171 -6.15 15.12 -9.37
N PHE A 172 -4.82 15.00 -9.33
CA PHE A 172 -4.12 14.32 -8.24
C PHE A 172 -4.18 15.13 -6.95
N GLN A 173 -4.10 16.47 -7.03
CA GLN A 173 -4.25 17.31 -5.84
C GLN A 173 -5.64 17.16 -5.21
N LYS A 174 -6.72 17.03 -6.01
CA LYS A 174 -8.08 16.77 -5.51
C LYS A 174 -8.24 15.41 -4.83
N LEU A 175 -7.48 14.40 -5.26
CA LEU A 175 -7.44 13.10 -4.58
C LEU A 175 -6.70 13.17 -3.23
N LEU A 176 -5.77 14.11 -3.09
CA LEU A 176 -4.85 14.18 -1.97
C LEU A 176 -5.23 15.19 -0.90
N LYS A 177 -6.03 16.22 -1.23
CA LYS A 177 -6.37 17.33 -0.33
C LYS A 177 -7.85 17.70 -0.46
N PHE A 178 -8.53 17.90 0.67
CA PHE A 178 -9.88 18.49 0.70
C PHE A 178 -9.85 19.97 0.29
N ASP A 179 -8.83 20.69 0.77
CA ASP A 179 -8.49 22.04 0.34
C ASP A 179 -7.19 22.02 -0.48
N THR A 180 -7.30 22.23 -1.79
CA THR A 180 -6.15 22.23 -2.70
C THR A 180 -5.23 23.44 -2.53
N SER A 181 -5.66 24.49 -1.84
CA SER A 181 -4.81 25.64 -1.52
C SER A 181 -3.82 25.32 -0.40
N SER A 182 -4.11 24.30 0.42
CA SER A 182 -3.21 23.85 1.48
C SER A 182 -1.93 23.22 0.91
N HIS A 183 -0.79 23.55 1.52
CA HIS A 183 0.49 22.90 1.22
C HIS A 183 0.65 21.55 1.93
N LYS A 184 -0.21 21.22 2.90
CA LYS A 184 -0.12 19.96 3.65
C LYS A 184 -0.88 18.85 2.95
N TYR A 185 -0.33 17.64 3.02
CA TYR A 185 -1.05 16.42 2.63
C TYR A 185 -1.65 15.79 3.88
N PRO A 186 -3.00 15.80 4.05
CA PRO A 186 -3.63 15.15 5.19
C PRO A 186 -3.32 13.66 5.22
N LYS A 187 -3.26 13.10 6.44
CA LYS A 187 -3.08 11.66 6.61
C LYS A 187 -4.34 10.94 6.14
N LEU A 188 -5.52 11.45 6.48
CA LEU A 188 -6.80 10.95 5.97
C LEU A 188 -7.21 11.71 4.70
N ALA A 189 -6.51 11.44 3.60
CA ALA A 189 -6.74 12.11 2.32
C ALA A 189 -8.10 11.73 1.66
N PRO A 190 -8.67 12.59 0.78
CA PRO A 190 -9.93 12.32 0.08
C PRO A 190 -9.99 10.97 -0.63
N ILE A 191 -8.88 10.51 -1.24
CA ILE A 191 -8.76 9.21 -1.90
C ILE A 191 -9.07 8.00 -1.01
N LEU A 192 -9.13 8.18 0.31
CA LEU A 192 -9.48 7.13 1.27
C LEU A 192 -10.99 7.02 1.52
N TYR A 193 -11.79 7.95 1.01
CA TYR A 193 -13.22 8.01 1.22
C TYR A 193 -14.00 7.78 -0.08
N PRO A 194 -15.25 7.29 0.00
CA PRO A 194 -16.14 7.31 -1.15
C PRO A 194 -16.38 8.74 -1.62
N ASP A 195 -16.49 8.93 -2.94
CA ASP A 195 -16.83 10.20 -3.59
C ASP A 195 -15.89 11.36 -3.22
N LEU A 196 -14.72 11.06 -2.66
CA LEU A 196 -13.73 12.01 -2.17
C LEU A 196 -14.25 12.94 -1.06
N LYS A 197 -15.30 12.52 -0.32
CA LYS A 197 -15.93 13.29 0.76
C LYS A 197 -15.59 12.71 2.13
N LYS A 198 -15.22 13.56 3.08
CA LYS A 198 -14.88 13.14 4.45
C LYS A 198 -16.10 12.51 5.12
N ASN A 199 -16.00 11.24 5.48
CA ASN A 199 -17.01 10.52 6.27
C ASN A 199 -16.32 9.42 7.06
N ALA A 200 -16.15 9.61 8.37
CA ALA A 200 -15.42 8.65 9.22
C ALA A 200 -16.02 7.24 9.17
N LYS A 201 -17.36 7.12 9.12
CA LYS A 201 -18.07 5.84 9.04
C LYS A 201 -17.86 5.11 7.72
N LYS A 202 -17.40 5.80 6.67
CA LYS A 202 -17.10 5.23 5.36
C LYS A 202 -15.59 5.29 5.02
N LEU A 203 -14.72 5.54 6.00
CA LEU A 203 -13.27 5.53 5.81
C LEU A 203 -12.79 4.18 5.21
N PHE A 204 -11.88 4.24 4.25
CA PHE A 204 -11.37 3.15 3.41
C PHE A 204 -12.39 2.51 2.45
N ARG A 205 -13.64 2.97 2.42
CA ARG A 205 -14.68 2.47 1.51
C ARG A 205 -14.63 3.17 0.15
N CYS A 206 -13.49 3.10 -0.52
CA CYS A 206 -13.24 3.72 -1.81
C CYS A 206 -12.90 2.68 -2.89
N LEU A 207 -13.55 2.78 -4.05
CA LEU A 207 -13.33 1.84 -5.17
C LEU A 207 -11.88 1.86 -5.69
N ILE A 208 -11.16 2.96 -5.54
CA ILE A 208 -9.74 3.06 -5.91
C ILE A 208 -8.93 2.02 -5.12
N LEU A 209 -9.15 1.90 -3.81
CA LEU A 209 -8.43 0.96 -2.95
C LEU A 209 -8.76 -0.49 -3.30
N VAL A 210 -10.03 -0.78 -3.56
CA VAL A 210 -10.46 -2.10 -4.04
C VAL A 210 -9.79 -2.44 -5.37
N LYS A 211 -9.80 -1.52 -6.35
CA LYS A 211 -9.17 -1.75 -7.65
C LYS A 211 -7.65 -1.96 -7.54
N ILE A 212 -6.97 -1.26 -6.64
CA ILE A 212 -5.54 -1.50 -6.35
C ILE A 212 -5.33 -2.92 -5.82
N LEU A 213 -6.12 -3.36 -4.84
CA LEU A 213 -6.00 -4.73 -4.31
C LEU A 213 -6.40 -5.78 -5.35
N LYS A 214 -7.46 -5.54 -6.11
CA LYS A 214 -7.94 -6.44 -7.16
C LYS A 214 -6.86 -6.63 -8.22
N GLY A 215 -6.31 -5.54 -8.74
CA GLY A 215 -5.18 -5.56 -9.67
C GLY A 215 -3.93 -6.22 -9.08
N THR A 216 -3.69 -6.03 -7.77
CA THR A 216 -2.54 -6.64 -7.09
C THR A 216 -2.67 -8.16 -6.94
N LEU A 217 -3.85 -8.65 -6.55
CA LEU A 217 -4.11 -10.05 -6.25
C LEU A 217 -4.46 -10.86 -7.50
N TRP A 218 -5.23 -10.27 -8.41
CA TRP A 218 -5.83 -10.95 -9.56
C TRP A 218 -5.31 -10.45 -10.91
N GLY A 219 -4.45 -9.45 -10.92
CA GLY A 219 -3.80 -8.90 -12.11
C GLY A 219 -4.58 -7.75 -12.77
N PRO A 220 -3.95 -6.96 -13.66
CA PRO A 220 -4.55 -5.75 -14.22
C PRO A 220 -5.89 -5.96 -14.92
N SER A 221 -6.05 -7.08 -15.64
CA SER A 221 -7.30 -7.40 -16.34
C SER A 221 -8.50 -7.61 -15.41
N SER A 222 -8.27 -7.81 -14.11
CA SER A 222 -9.35 -7.92 -13.12
C SER A 222 -9.92 -6.57 -12.67
N VAL A 223 -9.22 -5.48 -12.99
CA VAL A 223 -9.63 -4.10 -12.65
C VAL A 223 -10.74 -3.63 -13.58
N GLU A 224 -10.79 -4.15 -14.81
CA GLU A 224 -11.81 -3.87 -15.81
C GLU A 224 -12.94 -4.90 -15.73
N SER A 225 -14.19 -4.42 -15.74
CA SER A 225 -15.41 -5.25 -15.67
C SER A 225 -15.64 -6.13 -16.91
N ASN A 226 -14.95 -5.84 -18.02
CA ASN A 226 -15.18 -6.45 -19.34
C ASN A 226 -14.14 -7.53 -19.69
N ALA A 227 -13.63 -8.25 -18.69
CA ALA A 227 -12.65 -9.32 -18.92
C ALA A 227 -13.32 -10.52 -19.62
N SER A 228 -13.28 -10.51 -20.96
CA SER A 228 -13.58 -11.66 -21.82
C SER A 228 -12.91 -12.95 -21.29
N SER A 229 -13.58 -14.08 -21.49
CA SER A 229 -13.34 -15.43 -20.94
C SER A 229 -12.00 -16.09 -21.27
N ARG A 230 -10.89 -15.35 -21.33
CA ARG A 230 -9.56 -15.94 -21.48
C ARG A 230 -9.17 -16.68 -20.22
N VAL A 231 -8.50 -17.82 -20.41
CA VAL A 231 -7.86 -18.61 -19.36
C VAL A 231 -7.01 -17.68 -18.51
N ARG A 232 -7.46 -17.42 -17.28
CA ARG A 232 -6.76 -16.54 -16.34
C ARG A 232 -5.52 -17.29 -15.83
N PRO A 233 -4.30 -16.75 -16.00
CA PRO A 233 -3.11 -17.32 -15.36
C PRO A 233 -3.34 -17.49 -13.86
N LYS A 234 -2.69 -18.47 -13.21
CA LYS A 234 -2.74 -18.59 -11.74
C LYS A 234 -2.22 -17.30 -11.11
N THR A 235 -3.14 -16.48 -10.61
CA THR A 235 -2.81 -15.18 -10.02
C THR A 235 -2.18 -15.36 -8.64
N VAL A 236 -1.58 -14.29 -8.08
CA VAL A 236 -1.02 -14.37 -6.72
C VAL A 236 -2.12 -14.62 -5.68
N GLY A 237 -3.34 -14.13 -5.90
CA GLY A 237 -4.50 -14.44 -5.07
C GLY A 237 -4.84 -15.93 -5.05
N HIS A 238 -4.80 -16.61 -6.21
CA HIS A 238 -4.95 -18.07 -6.29
C HIS A 238 -3.78 -18.78 -5.60
N LYS A 239 -2.55 -18.34 -5.87
CA LYS A 239 -1.33 -18.92 -5.29
C LYS A 239 -1.33 -18.85 -3.76
N TRP A 240 -1.75 -17.73 -3.21
CA TRP A 240 -1.83 -17.49 -1.76
C TRP A 240 -3.12 -18.00 -1.12
N ASN A 241 -3.99 -18.63 -1.92
CA ASN A 241 -5.28 -19.18 -1.51
C ASN A 241 -6.10 -18.14 -0.72
N ILE A 242 -6.21 -16.91 -1.26
CA ILE A 242 -7.01 -15.83 -0.68
C ILE A 242 -8.50 -16.18 -0.84
N LYS A 243 -9.24 -16.22 0.27
CA LYS A 243 -10.67 -16.56 0.37
C LYS A 243 -11.41 -15.45 1.15
N GLN A 244 -12.75 -15.51 1.20
CA GLN A 244 -13.67 -14.53 1.84
C GLN A 244 -13.37 -14.21 3.33
N SER A 245 -12.47 -14.94 3.99
CA SER A 245 -12.04 -14.70 5.37
C SER A 245 -10.59 -14.21 5.50
N LYS A 246 -9.93 -13.85 4.39
CA LYS A 246 -8.47 -13.61 4.35
C LYS A 246 -8.05 -12.21 3.94
N ILE A 247 -8.98 -11.29 3.69
CA ILE A 247 -8.63 -9.86 3.60
C ILE A 247 -8.27 -9.39 5.01
N SER A 248 -7.05 -8.88 5.14
CA SER A 248 -6.48 -8.47 6.42
C SER A 248 -6.48 -6.95 6.56
N PRO A 249 -6.43 -6.43 7.80
CA PRO A 249 -6.18 -5.00 8.05
C PRO A 249 -4.95 -4.48 7.28
N GLY A 250 -3.87 -5.26 7.25
CA GLY A 250 -2.64 -4.92 6.53
C GLY A 250 -2.85 -4.73 5.02
N SER A 251 -3.70 -5.54 4.39
CA SER A 251 -3.99 -5.40 2.95
C SER A 251 -4.75 -4.11 2.62
N ILE A 252 -5.75 -3.74 3.41
CA ILE A 252 -6.50 -2.48 3.21
C ILE A 252 -5.57 -1.28 3.46
N ALA A 253 -4.76 -1.33 4.53
CA ALA A 253 -3.77 -0.30 4.84
C ALA A 253 -2.70 -0.16 3.72
N PHE A 254 -2.25 -1.29 3.16
CA PHE A 254 -1.33 -1.31 2.02
C PHE A 254 -1.96 -0.64 0.79
N ALA A 255 -3.23 -0.96 0.49
CA ALA A 255 -3.95 -0.33 -0.62
C ALA A 255 -4.07 1.18 -0.43
N ALA A 256 -4.45 1.63 0.77
CA ALA A 256 -4.60 3.04 1.13
C ALA A 256 -3.28 3.82 0.93
N ILE A 257 -2.17 3.29 1.46
CA ILE A 257 -0.90 4.00 1.38
C ILE A 257 -0.32 4.02 -0.05
N VAL A 258 -0.52 2.93 -0.81
CA VAL A 258 -0.08 2.88 -2.20
C VAL A 258 -0.94 3.76 -3.10
N ALA A 259 -2.25 3.85 -2.86
CA ALA A 259 -3.13 4.78 -3.57
C ALA A 259 -2.62 6.22 -3.46
N ARG A 260 -2.28 6.65 -2.23
CA ARG A 260 -1.67 7.96 -1.99
C ARG A 260 -0.32 8.09 -2.69
N PHE A 261 0.61 7.15 -2.48
CA PHE A 261 1.95 7.21 -3.07
C PHE A 261 1.95 7.33 -4.60
N VAL A 262 1.06 6.61 -5.29
CA VAL A 262 1.01 6.57 -6.75
C VAL A 262 0.70 7.95 -7.35
N VAL A 263 -0.06 8.79 -6.65
CA VAL A 263 -0.43 10.14 -7.11
C VAL A 263 0.35 11.25 -6.40
N LEU A 264 1.07 10.95 -5.31
CA LEU A 264 2.01 11.88 -4.65
C LEU A 264 3.28 12.10 -5.48
N PRO A 265 4.00 13.22 -5.30
CA PRO A 265 5.19 13.53 -6.08
C PRO A 265 6.42 12.66 -5.76
N ASP A 266 6.41 11.87 -4.67
CA ASP A 266 7.54 11.04 -4.22
C ASP A 266 7.96 9.98 -5.25
N THR A 267 9.26 9.86 -5.49
CA THR A 267 9.81 9.02 -6.57
C THR A 267 9.96 7.56 -6.16
N GLU A 268 10.16 7.31 -4.87
CA GLU A 268 10.41 5.99 -4.29
C GLU A 268 9.44 5.64 -3.16
N PHE A 269 8.97 4.40 -3.14
CA PHE A 269 8.11 3.89 -2.07
C PHE A 269 8.94 3.31 -0.93
N GLY A 270 9.53 4.22 -0.14
CA GLY A 270 10.23 3.92 1.10
C GLY A 270 9.36 4.10 2.35
N PRO A 271 9.90 3.87 3.55
CA PRO A 271 9.22 4.18 4.82
C PRO A 271 8.89 5.67 4.99
N VAL A 272 9.67 6.54 4.34
CA VAL A 272 9.50 8.00 4.31
C VAL A 272 9.63 8.47 2.85
N GLY A 273 8.74 9.36 2.42
CA GLY A 273 8.78 9.98 1.09
C GLY A 273 10.02 10.84 0.89
N ASP A 274 10.63 10.75 -0.29
CA ASP A 274 11.85 11.48 -0.63
C ASP A 274 11.61 12.98 -0.84
N ARG A 275 10.44 13.36 -1.35
CA ARG A 275 10.05 14.76 -1.61
C ARG A 275 9.11 15.30 -0.54
N THR A 276 8.00 14.62 -0.27
CA THR A 276 6.93 15.09 0.64
C THR A 276 7.29 14.91 2.10
N LYS A 277 8.26 14.04 2.41
CA LYS A 277 8.63 13.62 3.77
C LYS A 277 7.50 12.93 4.53
N ILE A 278 6.44 12.50 3.85
CA ILE A 278 5.37 11.70 4.46
C ILE A 278 5.96 10.42 5.02
N LYS A 279 5.66 10.12 6.28
CA LYS A 279 6.11 8.91 6.97
C LYS A 279 5.17 7.75 6.64
N TYR A 280 5.30 7.18 5.44
CA TYR A 280 4.43 6.12 4.96
C TYR A 280 4.31 4.91 5.89
N ARG A 281 5.38 4.55 6.61
CA ARG A 281 5.33 3.48 7.61
C ARG A 281 4.43 3.82 8.79
N ASP A 282 4.49 5.06 9.28
CA ASP A 282 3.65 5.51 10.39
C ASP A 282 2.19 5.62 9.94
N ASP A 283 1.94 6.18 8.76
CA ASP A 283 0.60 6.26 8.17
C ASP A 283 -0.01 4.86 7.94
N PHE A 284 0.79 3.89 7.48
CA PHE A 284 0.36 2.49 7.36
C PHE A 284 -0.04 1.90 8.72
N ASN A 285 0.78 2.11 9.75
CA ASN A 285 0.48 1.62 11.10
C ASN A 285 -0.81 2.24 11.65
N GLU A 286 -1.04 3.53 11.42
CA GLU A 286 -2.27 4.22 11.84
C GLU A 286 -3.51 3.70 11.12
N TYR A 287 -3.43 3.46 9.80
CA TYR A 287 -4.55 2.87 9.07
C TYR A 287 -4.87 1.46 9.57
N LYS A 288 -3.83 0.66 9.82
CA LYS A 288 -3.97 -0.70 10.35
C LYS A 288 -4.51 -0.68 11.79
N LYS A 289 -4.10 0.30 12.61
CA LYS A 289 -4.61 0.54 13.96
C LYS A 289 -6.11 0.78 13.94
N ILE A 290 -6.60 1.71 13.11
CA ILE A 290 -8.04 2.00 13.00
C ILE A 290 -8.83 0.72 12.69
N LEU A 291 -8.37 -0.08 11.72
CA LEU A 291 -9.02 -1.32 11.31
C LEU A 291 -9.04 -2.39 12.42
N ILE A 292 -8.00 -2.45 13.25
CA ILE A 292 -7.89 -3.41 14.35
C ILE A 292 -8.69 -2.95 15.57
N GLU A 293 -8.52 -1.71 16.01
CA GLU A 293 -9.22 -1.16 17.18
C GLU A 293 -10.73 -1.16 16.98
N LYS A 294 -11.18 -0.87 15.76
CA LYS A 294 -12.61 -0.82 15.43
C LYS A 294 -13.12 -2.10 14.79
N LYS A 295 -12.40 -3.23 14.86
CA LYS A 295 -12.78 -4.50 14.19
C LYS A 295 -14.19 -5.01 14.53
N ASN A 296 -14.69 -4.66 15.71
CA ASN A 296 -16.03 -5.06 16.19
C ASN A 296 -17.13 -4.06 15.83
N SER A 297 -16.79 -2.86 15.32
CA SER A 297 -17.78 -1.86 14.93
C SER A 297 -18.55 -2.31 13.69
N LYS A 298 -19.82 -1.89 13.59
CA LYS A 298 -20.66 -2.21 12.42
C LYS A 298 -20.05 -1.70 11.11
N SER A 299 -19.45 -0.51 11.13
CA SER A 299 -18.79 0.09 9.97
C SER A 299 -17.62 -0.76 9.47
N ILE A 300 -16.68 -1.14 10.34
CA ILE A 300 -15.51 -1.94 9.91
C ILE A 300 -15.90 -3.36 9.51
N ARG A 301 -16.85 -4.01 10.20
CA ARG A 301 -17.36 -5.32 9.75
C ARG A 301 -18.00 -5.23 8.36
N SER A 302 -18.79 -4.19 8.11
CA SER A 302 -19.38 -3.93 6.79
C SER A 302 -18.31 -3.64 5.74
N LEU A 303 -17.25 -2.90 6.10
CA LEU A 303 -16.10 -2.62 5.23
C LEU A 303 -15.43 -3.93 4.79
N PHE A 304 -15.06 -4.82 5.72
CA PHE A 304 -14.43 -6.09 5.39
C PHE A 304 -15.36 -6.98 4.54
N SER A 305 -16.65 -7.04 4.86
CA SER A 305 -17.63 -7.77 4.04
C SER A 305 -17.67 -7.22 2.60
N TRP A 306 -17.72 -5.90 2.44
CA TRP A 306 -17.71 -5.24 1.13
C TRP A 306 -16.41 -5.53 0.34
N TYR A 307 -15.23 -5.46 0.97
CA TYR A 307 -13.97 -5.83 0.32
C TYR A 307 -13.95 -7.31 -0.11
N ASN A 308 -14.44 -8.22 0.75
CA ASN A 308 -14.49 -9.65 0.43
C ASN A 308 -15.39 -9.90 -0.78
N THR A 309 -16.57 -9.31 -0.85
CA THR A 309 -17.47 -9.39 -2.00
C THR A 309 -16.81 -8.80 -3.24
N ALA A 310 -16.35 -7.54 -3.20
CA ALA A 310 -15.84 -6.84 -4.37
C ALA A 310 -14.56 -7.46 -4.97
N LEU A 311 -13.74 -8.13 -4.14
CA LEU A 311 -12.50 -8.78 -4.57
C LEU A 311 -12.70 -10.22 -5.05
N LEU A 312 -13.78 -10.90 -4.66
CA LEU A 312 -13.98 -12.33 -4.92
C LEU A 312 -15.13 -12.61 -5.88
N ASP A 313 -16.16 -11.76 -5.88
CA ASP A 313 -17.20 -11.81 -6.89
C ASP A 313 -16.73 -11.06 -8.14
N ASN A 314 -16.77 -11.74 -9.28
CA ASN A 314 -16.44 -11.15 -10.58
C ASN A 314 -17.45 -10.08 -11.04
N HIS A 315 -18.52 -9.85 -10.27
CA HIS A 315 -19.52 -8.82 -10.50
C HIS A 315 -19.24 -7.63 -9.59
N GLY A 316 -18.49 -6.66 -10.11
CA GLY A 316 -18.48 -5.33 -9.51
C GLY A 316 -19.83 -4.68 -9.77
N GLU A 317 -20.81 -4.90 -8.90
CA GLU A 317 -22.03 -4.10 -8.92
C GLU A 317 -21.83 -2.84 -8.07
N ASP A 318 -22.02 -1.70 -8.72
CA ASP A 318 -22.10 -0.37 -8.12
C ASP A 318 -23.34 -0.29 -7.21
N THR A 319 -23.18 -0.66 -5.94
CA THR A 319 -24.17 -0.34 -4.91
C THR A 319 -23.53 0.50 -3.81
N GLN A 320 -23.61 1.82 -3.95
CA GLN A 320 -23.34 2.80 -2.90
C GLN A 320 -24.65 3.18 -2.18
N PRO A 321 -24.73 3.09 -0.84
CA PRO A 321 -25.79 3.73 -0.07
C PRO A 321 -25.52 5.22 0.13
N GLN A 322 -26.61 6.01 0.03
CA GLN A 322 -26.67 7.47 0.08
C GLN A 322 -26.05 8.12 1.32
N ASP A 323 -25.85 9.43 1.19
CA ASP A 323 -25.04 10.37 1.99
C ASP A 323 -25.88 11.05 3.08
N ASP A 324 -25.38 11.13 4.31
CA ASP A 324 -25.70 12.19 5.27
C ASP A 324 -24.41 12.77 5.84
N GLY A 325 -24.23 14.07 5.66
CA GLY A 325 -22.99 14.79 5.97
C GLY A 325 -23.02 15.43 7.35
N SER A 326 -21.85 15.53 7.99
CA SER A 326 -21.49 16.68 8.81
C SER A 326 -19.97 16.77 9.00
N ASP A 327 -19.45 17.99 8.90
CA ASP A 327 -18.05 18.36 9.08
C ASP A 327 -17.73 18.71 10.54
N LYS A 328 -16.50 18.38 10.96
CA LYS A 328 -15.62 19.16 11.86
C LYS A 328 -14.19 18.60 11.81
N ASP A 329 -13.22 19.50 11.91
CA ASP A 329 -11.78 19.25 12.01
C ASP A 329 -11.32 19.73 13.40
N ASP A 330 -10.71 18.87 14.20
CA ASP A 330 -9.25 18.88 14.45
C ASP A 330 -8.92 17.90 15.59
N ASN A 331 -8.98 16.61 15.26
CA ASN A 331 -8.17 15.51 15.79
C ASN A 331 -8.37 14.27 14.88
N GLU A 332 -8.08 14.41 13.59
CA GLU A 332 -8.50 13.52 12.47
C GLU A 332 -8.61 12.00 12.77
N ILE A 333 -7.63 11.39 13.44
CA ILE A 333 -7.66 9.95 13.75
C ILE A 333 -8.52 9.70 14.98
N GLN A 334 -8.35 10.47 16.05
CA GLN A 334 -9.12 10.30 17.27
C GLN A 334 -10.60 10.61 17.01
N ASP A 335 -10.90 11.66 16.26
CA ASP A 335 -12.24 12.00 15.79
C ASP A 335 -12.84 10.88 14.93
N ALA A 336 -12.06 10.25 14.04
CA ALA A 336 -12.53 9.13 13.26
C ALA A 336 -12.81 7.90 14.15
N LEU A 337 -11.97 7.65 15.16
CA LEU A 337 -12.18 6.59 16.14
C LEU A 337 -13.41 6.88 17.02
N ASP A 338 -13.62 8.11 17.44
CA ASP A 338 -14.72 8.54 18.31
C ASP A 338 -16.05 8.51 17.54
N GLN A 339 -16.07 8.93 16.27
CA GLN A 339 -17.26 8.83 15.40
C GLN A 339 -17.62 7.39 15.01
N LEU A 340 -16.66 6.45 15.10
CA LEU A 340 -16.91 5.02 14.90
C LEU A 340 -17.48 4.34 16.15
N ASP A 341 -17.29 4.94 17.34
CA ASP A 341 -17.87 4.48 18.62
C ASP A 341 -19.18 5.19 18.97
N GLY A 342 -19.40 6.39 18.45
CA GLY A 342 -20.60 7.20 18.67
C GLY A 342 -21.85 6.66 17.98
N SER A 343 -22.37 5.54 18.48
CA SER A 343 -23.80 5.18 18.51
C SER A 343 -23.98 3.93 19.37
N GLU A 344 -23.88 4.10 20.69
CA GLU A 344 -24.58 3.27 21.67
C GLU A 344 -25.67 4.14 22.31
N ASP A 345 -26.91 3.65 22.15
CA ASP A 345 -28.17 3.98 22.82
C ASP A 345 -28.90 5.31 22.58
N GLY A 346 -30.14 5.17 22.10
CA GLY A 346 -31.12 6.23 22.00
C GLY A 346 -32.48 5.74 21.51
N ASP A 347 -32.98 4.60 22.02
CA ASP A 347 -34.40 4.24 21.93
C ASP A 347 -34.84 3.57 23.24
N GLU A 348 -34.96 4.34 24.31
CA GLU A 348 -35.89 4.01 25.41
C GLU A 348 -36.84 5.18 25.67
N GLN A 349 -38.08 4.96 25.19
CA GLN A 349 -39.38 5.24 25.79
C GLN A 349 -39.72 6.64 26.32
N ALA A 350 -40.82 7.19 25.79
CA ALA A 350 -41.75 8.00 26.56
C ALA A 350 -43.19 7.57 26.28
N SER A 351 -43.78 6.94 27.29
CA SER A 351 -45.18 6.58 27.50
C SER A 351 -46.11 7.80 27.61
N GLY A 352 -47.42 7.61 27.31
CA GLY A 352 -48.44 8.56 27.75
C GLY A 352 -49.85 8.30 27.21
N ASP A 353 -50.64 7.53 27.96
CA ASP A 353 -52.10 7.34 27.91
C ASP A 353 -52.93 8.63 27.67
N HIS A 354 -54.09 8.52 26.99
CA HIS A 354 -55.44 8.64 27.62
C HIS A 354 -56.61 8.63 26.59
N SER A 355 -57.57 7.71 26.81
CA SER A 355 -59.04 7.75 26.66
C SER A 355 -59.76 8.31 25.40
N GLY A 356 -60.79 7.58 24.95
CA GLY A 356 -62.03 8.22 24.44
C GLY A 356 -62.80 7.53 23.30
N SER A 357 -63.72 6.63 23.68
CA SER A 357 -65.10 6.44 23.15
C SER A 357 -65.43 6.09 21.67
N GLU A 358 -66.34 5.10 21.56
CA GLU A 358 -67.43 4.91 20.56
C GLU A 358 -67.03 4.44 19.14
N SER A 359 -67.67 3.46 18.47
CA SER A 359 -69.06 2.96 18.52
C SER A 359 -69.22 1.72 17.59
N GLY A 360 -70.24 0.89 17.87
CA GLY A 360 -70.96 0.03 16.90
C GLY A 360 -70.33 -1.34 16.59
N GLY A 361 -71.02 -2.48 16.63
CA GLY A 361 -72.43 -2.78 16.82
C GLY A 361 -72.73 -4.15 16.17
N ASN A 362 -73.58 -4.92 16.84
CA ASN A 362 -74.16 -6.24 16.53
C ASN A 362 -73.28 -7.50 16.55
#